data_AF-A0A423TT51-F1
#
_entry.id   AF-A0A423TT51-F1
#
_cell.length_a   1.000
_cell.length_b   1.000
_cell.length_c   1.000
_cell.angle_alpha   90.00
_cell.angle_beta   90.00
_cell.angle_gamma   90.00
#
_symmetry.space_group_name_H-M   'P 1'
#
loop_
_entity.id
_entity.type
_entity.pdbx_description
1 polymer ?
#
loop_
_entity_poly.entity_id
_entity_poly.type
_entity_poly.pdbx_seq_one_letter_code
_entity_poly.pdbx_strand_id
1 'polypeptide(L)'
;MVPRKQMGGRHAGFARPHPACLTSGWLVGWFGSRYTLRPQERHTMMKVTPIPQYTGGPRSGYRIVSTPAREIGVSSASEANFYQSYSIQGQRHQRSYMYIHKYGYDSVAFIAVDACLLPGPKRPFNFIGMLTNKEMKLLQEFDTASRKSNYSVWFGHYPTSCILSPEPGIRRVMGHGLAYLCGHLHTLGGLAPNMYTRQQTGSLELELGDWKDGRIFRVAAIDHGLFSFTDVTHGTWPIILVTNPKHALFAMPLHEPLHLLRESSHIRVLIWSLAPIVEARVRLDESQSWLVLSHVEGPLYVTKWNAERYADGIHSLVVHVRDRDGRERTVTQPFSLDESRPSFSFWPRALLMSNVSMCFQFLFGIMVCICVIPLCILRYIHHLVLERRMVRPRLKWSICNTILRKLWVMVSVDRLFWPLILTAIYLPLGPWFVGEVIEDHIGVVFAWGTFVNRSYLPGSLTYAYGFFQMVVFQVPLIMAVSHCIDLRFRSLYISPICSFPQYLWRHICLLIIITSQMISAYFFWLAYGTMALLLGPLRTWSAIVGLVLWYQAATAHKNLLRGAAQIWIPRQQSLEAEENDFTKNAGSVDDVTQSSL
;
A
#
# COMPACT_ATOMS: atom_id res chain seq x y z
N MET A 1 29.87 58.66 -28.09
CA MET A 1 28.83 58.67 -29.14
C MET A 1 28.57 57.24 -29.58
N VAL A 2 27.35 56.77 -29.31
CA VAL A 2 26.85 55.42 -29.60
C VAL A 2 26.45 55.32 -31.06
N PRO A 3 26.66 54.16 -31.71
CA PRO A 3 25.68 53.68 -32.68
C PRO A 3 25.19 52.25 -32.41
N ARG A 4 23.86 52.18 -32.33
CA ARG A 4 22.91 51.10 -32.67
C ARG A 4 23.47 49.72 -33.09
N LYS A 5 22.93 48.69 -32.44
CA LYS A 5 22.33 47.53 -33.14
C LYS A 5 21.11 47.00 -32.38
N GLN A 6 20.09 46.64 -33.17
CA GLN A 6 18.72 46.29 -32.78
C GLN A 6 18.65 45.03 -31.89
N MET A 7 17.78 45.07 -30.87
CA MET A 7 17.31 43.88 -30.16
C MET A 7 16.21 43.19 -30.97
N GLY A 8 16.43 41.93 -31.33
CA GLY A 8 15.39 40.98 -31.73
C GLY A 8 15.28 39.90 -30.66
N GLY A 9 14.16 39.88 -29.94
CA GLY A 9 13.88 38.88 -28.92
C GLY A 9 13.62 37.50 -29.53
N ARG A 10 14.16 36.46 -28.90
CA ARG A 10 13.72 35.07 -29.09
C ARG A 10 13.48 34.41 -27.74
N HIS A 11 12.26 33.92 -27.63
CA HIS A 11 11.66 32.98 -26.68
C HIS A 11 12.62 32.09 -25.86
N ALA A 12 12.57 32.27 -24.54
CA ALA A 12 12.86 31.22 -23.56
C ALA A 12 11.53 30.58 -23.15
N GLY A 13 11.33 29.33 -23.56
CA GLY A 13 10.19 28.51 -23.12
C GLY A 13 10.37 28.12 -21.66
N PHE A 14 9.63 28.79 -20.77
CA PHE A 14 9.38 28.31 -19.42
C PHE A 14 8.52 27.04 -19.50
N ALA A 15 9.14 25.88 -19.29
CA ALA A 15 8.41 24.66 -18.99
C ALA A 15 7.80 24.80 -17.58
N ARG A 16 6.49 25.08 -17.52
CA ARG A 16 5.72 25.07 -16.28
C ARG A 16 5.70 23.66 -15.68
N PRO A 17 5.84 23.49 -14.36
CA PRO A 17 5.61 22.20 -13.71
C PRO A 17 4.13 21.83 -13.84
N HIS A 18 3.86 20.64 -14.37
CA HIS A 18 2.51 20.06 -14.36
C HIS A 18 2.04 19.86 -12.92
N PRO A 19 0.78 20.18 -12.58
CA PRO A 19 0.24 19.90 -11.26
C PRO A 19 0.13 18.39 -11.08
N ALA A 20 0.82 17.87 -10.06
CA ALA A 20 0.68 16.50 -9.61
C ALA A 20 -0.78 16.26 -9.21
N CYS A 21 -1.45 15.33 -9.91
CA CYS A 21 -2.76 14.82 -9.54
C CYS A 21 -2.59 13.91 -8.30
N LEU A 22 -2.44 14.56 -7.15
CA LEU A 22 -2.48 13.97 -5.82
C LEU A 22 -3.92 13.54 -5.53
N THR A 23 -4.29 12.29 -5.87
CA THR A 23 -5.37 11.50 -5.22
C THR A 23 -5.68 10.16 -5.90
N SER A 24 -5.16 9.83 -7.09
CA SER A 24 -5.59 8.63 -7.84
C SER A 24 -4.58 7.47 -7.92
N GLY A 25 -3.30 7.67 -7.55
CA GLY A 25 -2.26 6.64 -7.72
C GLY A 25 -2.45 5.36 -6.90
N TRP A 26 -3.14 5.43 -5.77
CA TRP A 26 -3.36 4.29 -4.87
C TRP A 26 -4.38 3.29 -5.40
N LEU A 27 -5.43 3.76 -6.08
CA LEU A 27 -6.46 2.90 -6.68
C LEU A 27 -6.01 2.32 -8.02
N VAL A 28 -5.24 3.07 -8.82
CA VAL A 28 -4.82 2.62 -10.16
C VAL A 28 -3.71 1.56 -10.10
N GLY A 29 -2.81 1.59 -9.11
CA GLY A 29 -1.86 0.49 -8.88
C GLY A 29 -2.53 -0.84 -8.50
N TRP A 30 -3.70 -0.76 -7.87
CA TRP A 30 -4.53 -1.89 -7.44
C TRP A 30 -5.51 -2.37 -8.53
N PHE A 31 -5.88 -1.50 -9.46
CA PHE A 31 -6.80 -1.79 -10.55
C PHE A 31 -6.12 -1.66 -11.91
N GLY A 32 -5.62 -2.81 -12.40
CA GLY A 32 -5.56 -3.11 -13.83
C GLY A 32 -4.67 -2.20 -14.67
N SER A 33 -3.40 -2.58 -14.79
CA SER A 33 -2.66 -2.32 -16.01
C SER A 33 -2.05 -3.62 -16.52
N ARG A 34 -2.69 -4.24 -17.51
CA ARG A 34 -2.03 -5.19 -18.41
C ARG A 34 -1.28 -4.35 -19.44
N TYR A 35 0.02 -4.19 -19.27
CA TYR A 35 0.88 -3.91 -20.41
C TYR A 35 1.56 -5.23 -20.78
N THR A 36 0.97 -5.93 -21.73
CA THR A 36 1.67 -6.93 -22.52
C THR A 36 2.80 -6.22 -23.26
N LEU A 37 4.04 -6.40 -22.82
CA LEU A 37 5.22 -6.02 -23.62
C LEU A 37 5.12 -6.74 -24.97
N ARG A 38 5.18 -5.97 -26.06
CA ARG A 38 5.15 -6.53 -27.42
C ARG A 38 6.35 -7.46 -27.60
N PRO A 39 6.22 -8.58 -28.36
CA PRO A 39 7.30 -9.55 -28.53
C PRO A 39 8.62 -8.94 -29.03
N GLN A 40 8.56 -7.86 -29.83
CA GLN A 40 9.75 -7.18 -30.35
C GLN A 40 10.54 -6.37 -29.32
N GLU A 41 9.95 -5.96 -28.18
CA GLU A 41 10.69 -5.25 -27.12
C GLU A 41 11.41 -6.23 -26.16
N ARG A 42 11.08 -7.52 -26.20
CA ARG A 42 11.75 -8.57 -25.40
C ARG A 42 13.17 -8.88 -25.90
N HIS A 43 13.44 -8.70 -27.19
CA HIS A 43 14.74 -9.02 -27.76
C HIS A 43 15.75 -7.85 -27.72
N THR A 44 15.29 -6.61 -27.53
CA THR A 44 16.17 -5.44 -27.65
C THR A 44 16.71 -4.93 -26.31
N MET A 45 16.09 -5.26 -25.17
CA MET A 45 16.63 -4.92 -23.83
C MET A 45 17.70 -5.89 -23.30
N MET A 46 17.94 -7.02 -23.97
CA MET A 46 18.81 -8.09 -23.47
C MET A 46 19.84 -8.59 -24.49
N LYS A 47 20.38 -7.71 -25.33
CA LYS A 47 21.77 -7.88 -25.72
C LYS A 47 22.62 -7.40 -24.55
N VAL A 48 22.95 -8.32 -23.64
CA VAL A 48 24.14 -8.16 -22.79
C VAL A 48 25.33 -8.23 -23.75
N THR A 49 25.69 -7.09 -24.33
CA THR A 49 27.01 -6.93 -24.92
C THR A 49 28.01 -7.22 -23.81
N PRO A 50 29.04 -8.05 -24.02
CA PRO A 50 30.10 -8.22 -23.04
C PRO A 50 30.60 -6.83 -22.66
N ILE A 51 30.46 -6.47 -21.37
CA ILE A 51 31.07 -5.25 -20.85
C ILE A 51 32.56 -5.38 -21.18
N PRO A 52 33.16 -4.42 -21.92
CA PRO A 52 34.57 -4.50 -22.24
C PRO A 52 35.34 -4.66 -20.93
N GLN A 53 36.10 -5.74 -20.86
CA GLN A 53 36.94 -6.05 -19.71
C GLN A 53 37.80 -4.82 -19.43
N TYR A 54 37.60 -4.19 -18.28
CA TYR A 54 38.58 -3.25 -17.73
C TYR A 54 39.82 -4.08 -17.38
N THR A 55 40.74 -4.17 -18.34
CA THR A 55 42.03 -4.84 -18.20
C THR A 55 42.94 -3.95 -17.36
N GLY A 56 42.90 -4.10 -16.02
CA GLY A 56 43.80 -3.36 -15.15
C GLY A 56 43.41 -3.30 -13.67
N GLY A 57 43.11 -4.44 -13.04
CA GLY A 57 42.89 -4.53 -11.59
C GLY A 57 42.64 -5.98 -11.15
N PRO A 58 42.95 -6.36 -9.89
CA PRO A 58 42.77 -7.72 -9.40
C PRO A 58 41.31 -8.14 -9.59
N ARG A 59 41.10 -9.38 -10.06
CA ARG A 59 39.78 -9.95 -10.43
C ARG A 59 38.76 -9.80 -9.29
N SER A 60 38.01 -8.70 -9.26
CA SER A 60 36.79 -8.59 -8.47
C SER A 60 35.72 -9.43 -9.16
N GLY A 61 35.48 -10.62 -8.63
CA GLY A 61 34.47 -11.53 -9.17
C GLY A 61 33.07 -10.96 -8.94
N TYR A 62 32.41 -10.46 -9.98
CA TYR A 62 30.99 -10.13 -9.92
C TYR A 62 30.18 -11.41 -9.73
N ARG A 63 29.31 -11.44 -8.70
CA ARG A 63 28.37 -12.55 -8.46
C ARG A 63 26.98 -11.99 -8.25
N ILE A 64 26.02 -12.51 -9.02
CA ILE A 64 24.62 -12.16 -8.87
C ILE A 64 23.99 -13.12 -7.86
N VAL A 65 23.51 -12.55 -6.76
CA VAL A 65 22.69 -13.23 -5.77
C VAL A 65 21.26 -12.69 -5.95
N SER A 66 20.30 -13.58 -6.17
CA SER A 66 18.90 -13.20 -6.43
C SER A 66 17.98 -14.09 -5.62
N THR A 67 16.79 -13.57 -5.28
CA THR A 67 15.69 -14.38 -4.77
C THR A 67 14.73 -14.68 -5.92
N PRO A 68 13.92 -15.74 -5.81
CA PRO A 68 12.73 -15.86 -6.63
C PRO A 68 11.83 -14.63 -6.38
N ALA A 69 11.75 -13.74 -7.36
CA ALA A 69 10.68 -12.76 -7.49
C ALA A 69 9.89 -13.22 -8.71
N ARG A 70 9.02 -14.23 -8.53
CA ARG A 70 8.29 -14.80 -9.66
C ARG A 70 7.20 -13.84 -10.11
N GLU A 71 7.10 -13.64 -11.42
CA GLU A 71 5.95 -12.97 -12.00
C GLU A 71 4.66 -13.73 -11.69
N ILE A 72 3.58 -12.96 -11.66
CA ILE A 72 2.22 -13.38 -11.33
C ILE A 72 1.85 -14.62 -12.16
N GLY A 73 1.45 -15.70 -11.49
CA GLY A 73 0.99 -16.92 -12.17
C GLY A 73 2.09 -17.81 -12.76
N VAL A 74 3.38 -17.48 -12.63
CA VAL A 74 4.45 -18.31 -13.19
C VAL A 74 4.79 -19.49 -12.27
N SER A 75 4.48 -20.71 -12.71
CA SER A 75 4.81 -21.96 -12.00
C SER A 75 6.33 -22.19 -11.92
N SER A 76 6.78 -23.03 -10.97
CA SER A 76 8.21 -23.40 -10.86
C SER A 76 8.77 -24.04 -12.11
N ALA A 77 7.94 -24.76 -12.85
CA ALA A 77 8.30 -25.47 -14.07
C ALA A 77 8.11 -24.65 -15.35
N SER A 78 7.68 -23.39 -15.25
CA SER A 78 7.46 -22.54 -16.42
C SER A 78 8.78 -22.11 -17.07
N GLU A 79 8.83 -22.12 -18.40
CA GLU A 79 9.96 -21.57 -19.18
C GLU A 79 10.17 -20.06 -18.94
N ALA A 80 9.16 -19.36 -18.40
CA ALA A 80 9.27 -17.96 -17.99
C ALA A 80 9.95 -17.76 -16.62
N ASN A 81 10.34 -18.83 -15.93
CA ASN A 81 11.06 -18.76 -14.66
C ASN A 81 12.57 -18.50 -14.88
N PHE A 82 12.91 -17.25 -15.20
CA PHE A 82 14.28 -16.83 -15.49
C PHE A 82 15.26 -16.99 -14.30
N TYR A 83 14.76 -17.02 -13.07
CA TYR A 83 15.60 -17.26 -11.90
C TYR A 83 16.29 -18.63 -11.97
N GLN A 84 15.57 -19.67 -12.38
CA GLN A 84 16.14 -21.01 -12.51
C GLN A 84 17.14 -21.10 -13.68
N SER A 85 16.84 -20.45 -14.79
CA SER A 85 17.66 -20.53 -16.00
C SER A 85 18.95 -19.70 -15.93
N TYR A 86 18.90 -18.51 -15.33
CA TYR A 86 19.98 -17.52 -15.45
C TYR A 86 20.71 -17.21 -14.15
N SER A 87 20.18 -17.59 -12.98
CA SER A 87 20.86 -17.27 -11.72
C SER A 87 21.80 -18.40 -11.28
N ILE A 88 22.92 -18.02 -10.65
CA ILE A 88 23.91 -18.97 -10.10
C ILE A 88 23.27 -19.88 -9.03
N GLN A 89 22.37 -19.31 -8.22
CA GLN A 89 21.77 -20.02 -7.09
C GLN A 89 20.49 -20.78 -7.49
N GLY A 90 19.72 -20.28 -8.46
CA GLY A 90 18.43 -20.84 -8.85
C GLY A 90 18.48 -22.22 -9.49
N GLN A 91 19.62 -22.60 -10.06
CA GLN A 91 19.85 -23.96 -10.55
C GLN A 91 19.90 -25.00 -9.41
N ARG A 92 20.35 -24.61 -8.22
CA ARG A 92 20.51 -25.49 -7.04
C ARG A 92 19.43 -25.27 -5.99
N HIS A 93 18.89 -24.05 -5.93
CA HIS A 93 17.99 -23.61 -4.88
C HIS A 93 16.76 -22.96 -5.50
N GLN A 94 15.65 -23.69 -5.51
CA GLN A 94 14.39 -23.20 -6.10
C GLN A 94 13.63 -22.20 -5.19
N ARG A 95 14.00 -22.12 -3.90
CA ARG A 95 13.38 -21.29 -2.85
C ARG A 95 14.46 -20.58 -2.01
N SER A 96 14.18 -20.32 -0.74
CA SER A 96 15.13 -19.79 0.25
C SER A 96 16.44 -20.58 0.28
N TYR A 97 17.56 -19.88 0.43
CA TYR A 97 18.89 -20.47 0.51
C TYR A 97 19.84 -19.60 1.33
N MET A 98 20.99 -20.18 1.67
CA MET A 98 22.10 -19.47 2.29
C MET A 98 23.36 -19.61 1.44
N TYR A 99 24.05 -18.50 1.20
CA TYR A 99 25.32 -18.45 0.52
C TYR A 99 26.36 -17.75 1.39
N ILE A 100 27.49 -18.41 1.66
CA ILE A 100 28.57 -17.80 2.44
C ILE A 100 29.65 -17.31 1.48
N HIS A 101 29.93 -16.02 1.54
CA HIS A 101 31.07 -15.40 0.86
C HIS A 101 32.22 -15.24 1.85
N LYS A 102 33.42 -15.68 1.48
CA LYS A 102 34.64 -15.50 2.27
C LYS A 102 35.60 -14.57 1.52
N TYR A 103 36.13 -13.58 2.21
CA TYR A 103 37.12 -12.65 1.69
C TYR A 103 38.20 -12.41 2.74
N GLY A 104 39.41 -12.92 2.49
CA GLY A 104 40.47 -12.93 3.50
C GLY A 104 40.04 -13.72 4.74
N TYR A 105 40.10 -13.07 5.91
CA TYR A 105 39.66 -13.63 7.19
C TYR A 105 38.17 -13.38 7.48
N ASP A 106 37.52 -12.51 6.71
CA ASP A 106 36.12 -12.16 6.90
C ASP A 106 35.20 -13.06 6.09
N SER A 107 33.98 -13.24 6.61
CA SER A 107 32.93 -14.02 5.99
C SER A 107 31.56 -13.40 6.19
N VAL A 108 30.76 -13.39 5.13
CA VAL A 108 29.40 -12.85 5.11
C VAL A 108 28.44 -13.93 4.64
N ALA A 109 27.45 -14.25 5.45
CA ALA A 109 26.34 -15.12 5.09
C ALA A 109 25.20 -14.32 4.46
N PHE A 110 24.89 -14.59 3.19
CA PHE A 110 23.74 -14.05 2.48
C PHE A 110 22.57 -15.04 2.57
N ILE A 111 21.46 -14.62 3.19
CA ILE A 111 20.28 -15.47 3.38
C ILE A 111 19.12 -14.94 2.54
N ALA A 112 18.74 -15.73 1.54
CA ALA A 112 17.60 -15.46 0.67
C ALA A 112 16.31 -15.94 1.32
N VAL A 113 15.32 -15.06 1.43
CA VAL A 113 13.96 -15.35 1.89
C VAL A 113 13.01 -15.35 0.71
N ASP A 114 12.49 -16.53 0.37
CA ASP A 114 11.41 -16.69 -0.59
C ASP A 114 10.08 -16.90 0.13
N ALA A 115 9.27 -15.84 0.18
CA ALA A 115 7.92 -15.86 0.71
C ALA A 115 6.85 -15.95 -0.40
N CYS A 116 7.21 -16.27 -1.64
CA CYS A 116 6.24 -16.37 -2.72
C CYS A 116 5.28 -17.55 -2.49
N LEU A 117 3.99 -17.36 -2.77
CA LEU A 117 3.01 -18.44 -2.76
C LEU A 117 3.21 -19.34 -3.99
N LEU A 118 3.09 -20.66 -3.80
CA LEU A 118 3.23 -21.64 -4.87
C LEU A 118 2.01 -22.58 -4.92
N PRO A 119 1.18 -22.51 -5.99
CA PRO A 119 1.18 -21.48 -7.03
C PRO A 119 0.65 -20.12 -6.50
N GLY A 120 1.11 -19.01 -7.09
CA GLY A 120 0.73 -17.67 -6.64
C GLY A 120 -0.67 -17.29 -7.11
N PRO A 121 -1.55 -16.74 -6.23
CA PRO A 121 -2.87 -16.28 -6.66
C PRO A 121 -2.75 -15.12 -7.66
N LYS A 122 -3.79 -14.93 -8.48
CA LYS A 122 -3.90 -13.75 -9.34
C LYS A 122 -4.01 -12.49 -8.49
N ARG A 123 -3.71 -11.33 -9.10
CA ARG A 123 -3.92 -10.03 -8.44
C ARG A 123 -5.36 -9.91 -7.98
N PRO A 124 -5.59 -9.42 -6.76
CA PRO A 124 -4.66 -8.66 -5.93
C PRO A 124 -4.13 -9.42 -4.71
N PHE A 125 -4.44 -10.72 -4.58
CA PHE A 125 -4.08 -11.51 -3.40
C PHE A 125 -2.60 -11.96 -3.39
N ASN A 126 -1.82 -11.58 -4.40
CA ASN A 126 -0.38 -11.85 -4.54
C ASN A 126 0.54 -10.80 -3.91
N PHE A 127 -0.02 -9.77 -3.28
CA PHE A 127 0.73 -8.67 -2.66
C PHE A 127 1.26 -9.02 -1.26
N ILE A 128 0.95 -10.22 -0.74
CA ILE A 128 1.48 -10.71 0.55
C ILE A 128 2.23 -12.01 0.32
N GLY A 129 3.45 -12.06 0.88
CA GLY A 129 4.22 -13.28 0.99
C GLY A 129 3.79 -14.14 2.17
N MET A 130 4.06 -15.43 2.11
CA MET A 130 3.78 -16.38 3.18
C MET A 130 4.94 -17.33 3.35
N LEU A 131 5.26 -17.60 4.62
CA LEU A 131 6.22 -18.63 5.01
C LEU A 131 5.46 -19.72 5.76
N THR A 132 5.63 -20.96 5.34
CA THR A 132 5.11 -22.14 6.03
C THR A 132 5.94 -22.49 7.27
N ASN A 133 5.42 -23.36 8.14
CA ASN A 133 6.20 -23.88 9.28
C ASN A 133 7.52 -24.54 8.84
N LYS A 134 7.51 -25.23 7.69
CA LYS A 134 8.72 -25.87 7.14
C LYS A 134 9.75 -24.83 6.70
N GLU A 135 9.32 -23.78 6.01
CA GLU A 135 10.22 -22.69 5.58
C GLU A 135 10.74 -21.88 6.75
N MET A 136 9.90 -21.58 7.74
CA MET A 136 10.33 -20.92 8.96
C MET A 136 11.39 -21.73 9.71
N LYS A 137 11.23 -23.05 9.80
CA LYS A 137 12.24 -23.93 10.40
C LYS A 137 13.56 -23.91 9.61
N LEU A 138 13.48 -23.98 8.28
CA LEU A 138 14.67 -23.88 7.42
C LEU A 138 15.41 -22.54 7.60
N LEU A 139 14.68 -21.42 7.69
CA LEU A 139 15.27 -20.11 7.92
C LEU A 139 15.91 -20.00 9.31
N GLN A 140 15.36 -20.66 10.34
CA GLN A 140 16.00 -20.76 11.66
C GLN A 140 17.30 -21.58 11.62
N GLU A 141 17.34 -22.65 10.82
CA GLU A 141 18.55 -23.43 10.58
C GLU A 141 19.61 -22.57 9.86
N PHE A 142 19.20 -21.73 8.89
CA PHE A 142 20.10 -20.77 8.25
C PHE A 142 20.60 -19.68 9.21
N ASP A 143 19.75 -19.09 10.07
CA ASP A 143 20.18 -18.16 11.13
C ASP A 143 21.25 -18.82 11.99
N THR A 144 20.99 -20.02 12.48
CA THR A 144 21.92 -20.76 13.35
C THR A 144 23.24 -21.05 12.65
N ALA A 145 23.19 -21.50 11.39
CA ALA A 145 24.38 -21.79 10.61
C ALA A 145 25.19 -20.53 10.26
N SER A 146 24.52 -19.39 10.06
CA SER A 146 25.15 -18.11 9.72
C SER A 146 26.02 -17.55 10.83
N ARG A 147 25.80 -17.96 12.09
CA ARG A 147 26.61 -17.54 13.25
C ARG A 147 28.08 -17.99 13.18
N LYS A 148 28.41 -18.89 12.25
CA LYS A 148 29.80 -19.27 11.93
C LYS A 148 30.49 -18.25 11.03
N SER A 149 29.74 -17.32 10.44
CA SER A 149 30.27 -16.21 9.64
C SER A 149 30.36 -14.94 10.49
N ASN A 150 31.23 -14.00 10.11
CA ASN A 150 31.39 -12.74 10.84
C ASN A 150 30.11 -11.89 10.78
N TYR A 151 29.44 -11.91 9.63
CA TYR A 151 28.25 -11.10 9.37
C TYR A 151 27.17 -11.91 8.65
N SER A 152 25.91 -11.48 8.78
CA SER A 152 24.83 -11.97 7.93
C SER A 152 24.00 -10.83 7.34
N VAL A 153 23.61 -10.99 6.07
CA VAL A 153 22.74 -10.07 5.33
C VAL A 153 21.59 -10.90 4.77
N TRP A 154 20.38 -10.51 5.14
CA TRP A 154 19.16 -11.15 4.67
C TRP A 154 18.59 -10.36 3.51
N PHE A 155 17.90 -11.04 2.58
CA PHE A 155 17.24 -10.36 1.48
C PHE A 155 16.05 -11.16 0.95
N GLY A 156 15.04 -10.46 0.46
CA GLY A 156 13.82 -11.07 -0.04
C GLY A 156 13.01 -10.09 -0.89
N HIS A 157 11.96 -10.58 -1.54
CA HIS A 157 11.13 -9.69 -2.37
C HIS A 157 10.27 -8.77 -1.50
N TYR A 158 9.56 -9.33 -0.51
CA TYR A 158 8.59 -8.62 0.31
C TYR A 158 9.23 -7.98 1.55
N PRO A 159 8.80 -6.78 2.00
CA PRO A 159 9.12 -6.32 3.33
C PRO A 159 8.48 -7.22 4.37
N THR A 160 9.02 -7.24 5.58
CA THR A 160 8.55 -8.14 6.63
C THR A 160 7.12 -7.84 7.08
N SER A 161 6.63 -6.61 6.91
CA SER A 161 5.23 -6.24 7.14
C SER A 161 4.25 -6.84 6.13
N CYS A 162 4.76 -7.28 4.97
CA CYS A 162 4.01 -7.95 3.91
C CYS A 162 4.28 -9.46 3.89
N ILE A 163 4.84 -10.04 4.95
CA ILE A 163 5.05 -11.49 5.07
C ILE A 163 4.21 -12.04 6.22
N LEU A 164 3.35 -13.02 5.93
CA LEU A 164 2.72 -13.87 6.93
C LEU A 164 3.68 -14.99 7.31
N SER A 165 4.14 -14.98 8.56
CA SER A 165 5.04 -16.00 9.09
C SER A 165 4.52 -16.54 10.43
N PRO A 166 4.46 -17.87 10.61
CA PRO A 166 4.23 -18.51 11.91
C PRO A 166 5.19 -18.02 12.99
N GLU A 167 4.79 -18.17 14.25
CA GLU A 167 5.65 -17.91 15.40
C GLU A 167 6.97 -18.70 15.28
N PRO A 168 8.14 -18.09 15.61
CA PRO A 168 8.34 -16.81 16.30
C PRO A 168 8.28 -15.56 15.40
N GLY A 169 7.99 -15.74 14.11
CA GLY A 169 7.92 -14.67 13.10
C GLY A 169 9.27 -14.35 12.44
N ILE A 170 9.23 -13.97 11.15
CA ILE A 170 10.44 -13.73 10.35
C ILE A 170 11.35 -12.65 10.93
N ARG A 171 10.77 -11.58 11.49
CA ARG A 171 11.52 -10.47 12.11
C ARG A 171 12.40 -10.94 13.26
N ARG A 172 11.96 -11.92 14.05
CA ARG A 172 12.77 -12.49 15.14
C ARG A 172 13.86 -13.40 14.60
N VAL A 173 13.54 -14.22 13.59
CA VAL A 173 14.50 -15.16 12.99
C VAL A 173 15.67 -14.44 12.33
N MET A 174 15.42 -13.34 11.61
CA MET A 174 16.48 -12.53 11.01
C MET A 174 17.21 -11.62 12.01
N GLY A 175 16.92 -11.74 13.31
CA GLY A 175 17.30 -10.77 14.33
C GLY A 175 18.80 -10.58 14.56
N HIS A 176 19.65 -11.52 14.12
CA HIS A 176 21.12 -11.42 14.18
C HIS A 176 21.74 -10.85 12.89
N GLY A 177 20.92 -10.55 11.88
CA GLY A 177 21.38 -9.97 10.63
C GLY A 177 21.70 -8.48 10.76
N LEU A 178 22.68 -8.02 9.99
CA LEU A 178 22.96 -6.59 9.83
C LEU A 178 21.77 -5.90 9.15
N ALA A 179 21.30 -6.45 8.04
CA ALA A 179 20.21 -5.86 7.29
C ALA A 179 19.33 -6.91 6.63
N TYR A 180 18.04 -6.59 6.48
CA TYR A 180 17.11 -7.21 5.55
C TYR A 180 16.89 -6.27 4.35
N LEU A 181 17.34 -6.70 3.18
CA LEU A 181 17.21 -5.96 1.93
C LEU A 181 15.96 -6.44 1.19
N CYS A 182 15.03 -5.53 0.93
CA CYS A 182 13.75 -5.87 0.29
C CYS A 182 13.34 -4.88 -0.81
N GLY A 183 12.28 -5.25 -1.54
CA GLY A 183 11.55 -4.39 -2.46
C GLY A 183 10.05 -4.51 -2.19
N HIS A 184 9.23 -4.40 -3.25
CA HIS A 184 7.76 -4.59 -3.29
C HIS A 184 6.91 -3.31 -3.19
N LEU A 185 7.00 -2.56 -2.08
CA LEU A 185 6.35 -1.25 -1.88
C LEU A 185 7.17 -0.11 -2.50
N HIS A 186 8.49 -0.27 -2.59
CA HIS A 186 9.46 0.68 -3.15
C HIS A 186 9.37 2.05 -2.46
N THR A 187 9.18 3.14 -3.21
CA THR A 187 8.99 4.48 -2.63
C THR A 187 7.53 4.81 -2.33
N LEU A 188 6.62 3.83 -2.50
CA LEU A 188 5.17 3.98 -2.38
C LEU A 188 4.62 5.11 -3.27
N GLY A 189 5.08 5.15 -4.53
CA GLY A 189 4.74 6.22 -5.47
C GLY A 189 5.26 7.60 -5.05
N GLY A 190 6.37 7.63 -4.29
CA GLY A 190 7.03 8.85 -3.81
C GLY A 190 6.60 9.33 -2.42
N LEU A 191 5.62 8.69 -1.75
CA LEU A 191 5.22 9.07 -0.39
C LEU A 191 6.34 8.82 0.64
N ALA A 192 7.15 7.78 0.42
CA ALA A 192 8.23 7.38 1.31
C ALA A 192 9.52 7.14 0.48
N PRO A 193 10.24 8.20 0.08
CA PRO A 193 11.40 8.08 -0.81
C PRO A 193 12.55 7.27 -0.20
N ASN A 194 12.68 7.27 1.14
CA ASN A 194 13.63 6.49 1.90
C ASN A 194 12.87 5.50 2.80
N MET A 195 12.61 4.29 2.30
CA MET A 195 11.81 3.29 3.00
C MET A 195 12.70 2.42 3.90
N TYR A 196 13.22 3.03 4.97
CA TYR A 196 14.13 2.38 5.91
C TYR A 196 13.54 2.38 7.33
N THR A 197 13.85 1.34 8.08
CA THR A 197 13.62 1.31 9.52
C THR A 197 14.67 0.44 10.21
N ARG A 198 14.66 0.47 11.54
CA ARG A 198 15.35 -0.52 12.36
C ARG A 198 14.34 -1.36 13.12
N GLN A 199 14.43 -2.67 12.94
CA GLN A 199 13.56 -3.62 13.63
C GLN A 199 13.84 -3.64 15.13
N GLN A 200 12.90 -4.19 15.90
CA GLN A 200 13.03 -4.29 17.36
C GLN A 200 14.24 -5.14 17.79
N THR A 201 14.69 -6.05 16.93
CA THR A 201 15.91 -6.86 17.08
C THR A 201 17.20 -6.08 16.82
N GLY A 202 17.13 -4.82 16.38
CA GLY A 202 18.29 -3.98 16.06
C GLY A 202 18.75 -4.05 14.61
N SER A 203 18.32 -5.04 13.82
CA SER A 203 18.65 -5.16 12.40
C SER A 203 17.98 -4.05 11.57
N LEU A 204 18.66 -3.58 10.52
CA LEU A 204 18.05 -2.66 9.56
C LEU A 204 17.09 -3.41 8.64
N GLU A 205 15.97 -2.80 8.29
CA GLU A 205 15.13 -3.22 7.16
C GLU A 205 15.11 -2.10 6.14
N LEU A 206 15.64 -2.40 4.96
CA LEU A 206 16.02 -1.40 3.97
C LEU A 206 15.35 -1.71 2.64
N GLU A 207 14.16 -1.17 2.45
CA GLU A 207 13.43 -1.31 1.22
C GLU A 207 13.94 -0.32 0.16
N LEU A 208 14.25 -0.85 -1.03
CA LEU A 208 14.86 -0.09 -2.12
C LEU A 208 13.80 0.39 -3.11
N GLY A 209 13.96 1.62 -3.62
CA GLY A 209 13.19 2.12 -4.74
C GLY A 209 13.32 1.22 -5.98
N ASP A 210 12.29 1.20 -6.83
CA ASP A 210 12.27 0.27 -7.95
C ASP A 210 13.23 0.67 -9.08
N TRP A 211 13.64 -0.32 -9.86
CA TRP A 211 14.45 -0.10 -11.06
C TRP A 211 13.61 0.35 -12.26
N LYS A 212 12.31 0.05 -12.29
CA LYS A 212 11.46 0.21 -13.48
C LYS A 212 11.20 1.68 -13.78
N ASP A 213 10.67 2.38 -12.78
CA ASP A 213 10.23 3.76 -12.78
C ASP A 213 11.26 4.64 -12.06
N GLY A 214 11.75 4.20 -10.88
CA GLY A 214 12.70 4.97 -10.06
C GLY A 214 14.16 4.92 -10.54
N ARG A 215 14.56 3.84 -11.24
CA ARG A 215 15.95 3.59 -11.67
C ARG A 215 16.96 3.62 -10.52
N ILE A 216 16.55 3.18 -9.33
CA ILE A 216 17.37 3.23 -8.11
C ILE A 216 18.11 1.90 -7.91
N PHE A 217 19.38 1.97 -7.53
CA PHE A 217 20.17 0.85 -7.05
C PHE A 217 20.92 1.21 -5.76
N ARG A 218 21.28 0.22 -4.95
CA ARG A 218 22.02 0.42 -3.69
C ARG A 218 23.48 -0.01 -3.84
N VAL A 219 24.37 0.82 -3.31
CA VAL A 219 25.77 0.45 -3.05
C VAL A 219 25.94 0.30 -1.54
N ALA A 220 26.45 -0.82 -1.09
CA ALA A 220 26.68 -1.10 0.33
C ALA A 220 28.11 -1.63 0.56
N ALA A 221 28.66 -1.35 1.74
CA ALA A 221 29.98 -1.79 2.16
C ALA A 221 29.95 -2.20 3.64
N ILE A 222 30.77 -3.20 3.98
CA ILE A 222 31.11 -3.57 5.35
C ILE A 222 32.57 -3.19 5.55
N ASP A 223 32.83 -2.21 6.42
CA ASP A 223 34.15 -1.65 6.68
C ASP A 223 34.51 -1.88 8.16
N HIS A 224 35.43 -2.82 8.43
CA HIS A 224 35.75 -3.27 9.80
C HIS A 224 34.50 -3.66 10.62
N GLY A 225 33.53 -4.29 9.96
CA GLY A 225 32.25 -4.69 10.56
C GLY A 225 31.18 -3.62 10.63
N LEU A 226 31.45 -2.39 10.17
CA LEU A 226 30.45 -1.34 10.07
C LEU A 226 29.74 -1.40 8.72
N PHE A 227 28.42 -1.61 8.73
CA PHE A 227 27.60 -1.63 7.53
C PHE A 227 27.16 -0.20 7.16
N SER A 228 27.50 0.21 5.93
CA SER A 228 27.13 1.50 5.35
C SER A 228 26.58 1.32 3.95
N PHE A 229 25.63 2.16 3.54
CA PHE A 229 25.05 2.10 2.20
C PHE A 229 24.62 3.47 1.67
N THR A 230 24.44 3.55 0.36
CA THR A 230 23.89 4.71 -0.35
C THR A 230 23.01 4.23 -1.48
N ASP A 231 21.89 4.93 -1.70
CA ASP A 231 20.96 4.65 -2.77
C ASP A 231 21.19 5.66 -3.90
N VAL A 232 21.29 5.15 -5.13
CA VAL A 232 21.78 5.90 -6.28
C VAL A 232 20.79 5.75 -7.43
N THR A 233 20.39 6.88 -8.00
CA THR A 233 19.67 6.91 -9.27
C THR A 233 20.65 6.61 -10.40
N HIS A 234 20.31 5.67 -11.28
CA HIS A 234 21.11 5.31 -12.44
C HIS A 234 21.52 6.55 -13.25
N GLY A 235 22.78 6.58 -13.70
CA GLY A 235 23.38 7.71 -14.41
C GLY A 235 23.93 8.82 -13.51
N THR A 236 23.73 8.74 -12.18
CA THR A 236 24.31 9.71 -11.24
C THR A 236 25.79 9.41 -10.98
N TRP A 237 26.65 10.37 -11.28
CA TRP A 237 28.09 10.31 -11.02
C TRP A 237 28.60 11.65 -10.50
N PRO A 238 29.62 11.69 -9.62
CA PRO A 238 30.23 10.55 -8.92
C PRO A 238 29.27 9.84 -7.93
N ILE A 239 29.59 8.63 -7.53
CA ILE A 239 28.94 7.89 -6.43
C ILE A 239 29.83 8.01 -5.20
N ILE A 240 29.24 8.39 -4.06
CA ILE A 240 29.94 8.61 -2.81
C ILE A 240 29.28 7.75 -1.72
N LEU A 241 30.07 6.93 -1.04
CA LEU A 241 29.67 6.16 0.14
C LEU A 241 30.68 6.39 1.25
N VAL A 242 30.26 7.09 2.31
CA VAL A 242 31.09 7.26 3.51
C VAL A 242 30.97 6.01 4.38
N THR A 243 32.09 5.35 4.65
CA THR A 243 32.11 4.13 5.48
C THR A 243 32.59 4.42 6.90
N ASN A 244 33.44 5.43 7.08
CA ASN A 244 33.88 5.91 8.40
C ASN A 244 34.05 7.43 8.42
N PRO A 245 33.44 8.16 9.38
CA PRO A 245 32.45 7.69 10.34
C PRO A 245 31.13 7.33 9.64
N LYS A 246 30.48 6.24 10.08
CA LYS A 246 29.22 5.78 9.48
C LYS A 246 28.05 6.73 9.81
N HIS A 247 27.00 6.64 9.01
CA HIS A 247 25.80 7.45 9.19
C HIS A 247 25.07 7.11 10.52
N ALA A 248 24.83 8.11 11.38
CA ALA A 248 24.29 7.92 12.74
C ALA A 248 22.92 7.23 12.77
N LEU A 249 22.02 7.57 11.85
CA LEU A 249 20.69 6.93 11.72
C LEU A 249 20.76 5.40 11.57
N PHE A 250 21.83 4.88 10.95
CA PHE A 250 21.96 3.47 10.59
C PHE A 250 22.87 2.70 11.55
N ALA A 251 23.25 3.28 12.69
CA ALA A 251 24.04 2.61 13.71
C ALA A 251 23.25 1.45 14.37
N MET A 252 23.91 0.30 14.50
CA MET A 252 23.35 -0.92 15.09
C MET A 252 24.21 -1.40 16.27
N PRO A 253 24.03 -0.85 17.48
CA PRO A 253 24.87 -1.20 18.64
C PRO A 253 24.89 -2.70 19.00
N LEU A 254 23.83 -3.43 18.66
CA LEU A 254 23.73 -4.87 18.89
C LEU A 254 24.47 -5.73 17.85
N HIS A 255 24.77 -5.17 16.68
CA HIS A 255 25.27 -5.93 15.51
C HIS A 255 26.60 -5.40 14.97
N GLU A 256 27.09 -4.28 15.47
CA GLU A 256 28.27 -3.59 14.96
C GLU A 256 29.24 -3.18 16.08
N PRO A 257 30.56 -3.22 15.83
CA PRO A 257 31.58 -2.78 16.78
C PRO A 257 31.73 -1.24 16.77
N LEU A 258 30.72 -0.53 17.28
CA LEU A 258 30.67 0.95 17.21
C LEU A 258 31.81 1.65 17.97
N HIS A 259 32.45 1.00 18.94
CA HIS A 259 33.63 1.52 19.63
C HIS A 259 34.79 1.85 18.68
N LEU A 260 34.91 1.14 17.56
CA LEU A 260 35.94 1.38 16.53
C LEU A 260 35.83 2.78 15.89
N LEU A 261 34.65 3.42 15.96
CA LEU A 261 34.47 4.78 15.45
C LEU A 261 35.30 5.80 16.26
N ARG A 262 35.35 5.63 17.60
CA ARG A 262 36.13 6.49 18.51
C ARG A 262 37.64 6.26 18.37
N GLU A 263 38.03 5.01 18.10
CA GLU A 263 39.43 4.62 17.93
C GLU A 263 39.95 4.91 16.50
N SER A 264 39.08 5.39 15.60
CA SER A 264 39.43 5.56 14.20
C SER A 264 40.37 6.75 13.96
N SER A 265 41.47 6.49 13.24
CA SER A 265 42.46 7.50 12.87
C SER A 265 42.19 8.17 11.52
N HIS A 266 41.28 7.61 10.71
CA HIS A 266 41.02 8.07 9.35
C HIS A 266 39.53 8.13 9.05
N ILE A 267 39.11 9.18 8.35
CA ILE A 267 37.85 9.21 7.60
C ILE A 267 38.06 8.37 6.34
N ARG A 268 37.10 7.50 6.01
CA ARG A 268 37.14 6.59 4.86
C ARG A 268 35.89 6.77 4.00
N VAL A 269 36.11 7.00 2.72
CA VAL A 269 35.06 7.23 1.73
C VAL A 269 35.35 6.40 0.48
N LEU A 270 34.33 5.71 -0.01
CA LEU A 270 34.36 5.03 -1.30
C LEU A 270 33.76 5.94 -2.38
N ILE A 271 34.51 6.18 -3.44
CA ILE A 271 34.17 7.10 -4.52
C ILE A 271 34.32 6.38 -5.86
N TRP A 272 33.24 6.38 -6.66
CA TRP A 272 33.26 5.87 -8.04
C TRP A 272 32.85 6.96 -9.02
N SER A 273 33.53 7.06 -10.16
CA SER A 273 33.09 7.86 -11.30
C SER A 273 33.53 7.19 -12.61
N LEU A 274 32.98 7.64 -13.76
CA LEU A 274 33.42 7.15 -15.07
C LEU A 274 34.77 7.75 -15.50
N ALA A 275 35.15 8.90 -14.94
CA ALA A 275 36.44 9.55 -15.16
C ALA A 275 37.24 9.66 -13.86
N PRO A 276 38.57 9.83 -13.94
CA PRO A 276 39.41 10.04 -12.77
C PRO A 276 38.93 11.21 -11.92
N ILE A 277 38.95 11.02 -10.60
CA ILE A 277 38.63 12.06 -9.63
C ILE A 277 39.78 13.08 -9.61
N VAL A 278 39.44 14.37 -9.72
CA VAL A 278 40.42 15.47 -9.66
C VAL A 278 40.38 16.20 -8.33
N GLU A 279 39.24 16.16 -7.65
CA GLU A 279 39.06 16.78 -6.35
C GLU A 279 38.18 15.88 -5.48
N ALA A 280 38.66 15.56 -4.28
CA ALA A 280 37.90 14.91 -3.25
C ALA A 280 38.24 15.58 -1.92
N ARG A 281 37.23 16.13 -1.25
CA ARG A 281 37.40 16.85 0.01
C ARG A 281 36.24 16.57 0.96
N VAL A 282 36.53 16.63 2.25
CA VAL A 282 35.56 16.43 3.32
C VAL A 282 35.59 17.59 4.29
N ARG A 283 34.44 17.94 4.85
CA ARG A 283 34.30 18.95 5.90
C ARG A 283 33.46 18.37 7.04
N LEU A 284 33.91 18.61 8.27
CA LEU A 284 33.26 18.16 9.50
C LEU A 284 32.62 19.36 10.18
N ASP A 285 31.30 19.35 10.37
CA ASP A 285 30.51 20.49 10.82
C ASP A 285 30.67 21.73 9.91
N GLU A 286 29.68 22.62 9.88
CA GLU A 286 29.71 23.76 8.94
C GLU A 286 30.85 24.76 9.23
N SER A 287 31.37 24.75 10.47
CA SER A 287 32.37 25.68 10.98
C SER A 287 33.82 25.30 10.67
N GLN A 288 34.10 24.07 10.21
CA GLN A 288 35.48 23.64 9.97
C GLN A 288 35.94 23.83 8.52
N SER A 289 37.26 23.80 8.33
CA SER A 289 37.88 23.84 7.01
C SER A 289 37.72 22.52 6.25
N TRP A 290 37.84 22.60 4.92
CA TRP A 290 37.88 21.43 4.07
C TRP A 290 39.20 20.69 4.21
N LEU A 291 39.14 19.37 4.36
CA LEU A 291 40.25 18.44 4.37
C LEU A 291 40.30 17.69 3.03
N VAL A 292 41.50 17.55 2.47
CA VAL A 292 41.70 16.82 1.20
C VAL A 292 41.69 15.32 1.48
N LEU A 293 40.95 14.57 0.66
CA LEU A 293 40.93 13.12 0.68
C LEU A 293 41.99 12.56 -0.29
N SER A 294 42.92 11.76 0.23
CA SER A 294 43.95 11.10 -0.55
C SER A 294 43.43 9.76 -1.09
N HIS A 295 43.66 9.50 -2.38
CA HIS A 295 43.37 8.20 -2.98
C HIS A 295 44.32 7.13 -2.44
N VAL A 296 43.80 5.93 -2.15
CA VAL A 296 44.59 4.78 -1.67
C VAL A 296 44.58 3.67 -2.70
N GLU A 297 43.44 3.02 -2.90
CA GLU A 297 43.30 1.90 -3.83
C GLU A 297 41.84 1.77 -4.29
N GLY A 298 41.64 1.43 -5.57
CA GLY A 298 40.30 1.23 -6.12
C GLY A 298 39.42 2.46 -5.87
N PRO A 299 38.22 2.31 -5.28
CA PRO A 299 37.37 3.44 -4.93
C PRO A 299 37.72 4.12 -3.58
N LEU A 300 38.72 3.64 -2.83
CA LEU A 300 38.98 4.12 -1.47
C LEU A 300 39.77 5.44 -1.44
N TYR A 301 39.22 6.40 -0.72
CA TYR A 301 39.84 7.69 -0.39
C TYR A 301 39.79 7.93 1.12
N VAL A 302 40.86 8.50 1.67
CA VAL A 302 41.03 8.67 3.12
C VAL A 302 41.61 10.03 3.49
N THR A 303 41.31 10.50 4.70
CA THR A 303 42.04 11.60 5.35
C THR A 303 42.22 11.30 6.83
N LYS A 304 43.30 11.82 7.42
CA LYS A 304 43.48 11.77 8.88
C LYS A 304 42.49 12.70 9.57
N TRP A 305 42.04 12.30 10.76
CA TRP A 305 41.22 13.13 11.64
C TRP A 305 41.50 12.77 13.10
N ASN A 306 40.99 13.58 14.03
CA ASN A 306 40.99 13.28 15.45
C ASN A 306 39.53 13.04 15.90
N ALA A 307 39.18 11.77 16.11
CA ALA A 307 37.83 11.36 16.49
C ALA A 307 37.41 11.87 17.88
N GLU A 308 38.34 12.04 18.83
CA GLU A 308 38.05 12.50 20.20
C GLU A 308 37.38 13.88 20.22
N ARG A 309 37.64 14.71 19.22
CA ARG A 309 37.02 16.04 19.09
C ARG A 309 35.51 15.98 18.81
N TYR A 310 35.02 14.83 18.38
CA TYR A 310 33.64 14.58 17.97
C TYR A 310 33.00 13.46 18.81
N ALA A 311 33.50 13.28 20.04
CA ALA A 311 33.13 12.15 20.90
C ALA A 311 31.65 12.16 21.31
N ASP A 312 31.06 13.34 21.47
CA ASP A 312 29.75 13.53 22.07
C ASP A 312 28.78 14.26 21.11
N GLY A 313 27.57 13.74 21.00
CA GLY A 313 26.50 14.32 20.18
C GLY A 313 26.54 13.93 18.71
N ILE A 314 25.69 14.61 17.93
CA ILE A 314 25.53 14.39 16.49
C ILE A 314 26.27 15.49 15.74
N HIS A 315 27.17 15.08 14.86
CA HIS A 315 27.97 15.94 13.99
C HIS A 315 27.59 15.73 12.53
N SER A 316 27.99 16.65 11.65
CA SER A 316 27.72 16.60 10.22
C SER A 316 29.00 16.36 9.42
N LEU A 317 28.97 15.46 8.46
CA LEU A 317 30.08 15.24 7.53
C LEU A 317 29.60 15.53 6.11
N VAL A 318 30.30 16.44 5.43
CA VAL A 318 30.05 16.84 4.05
C VAL A 318 31.20 16.39 3.17
N VAL A 319 30.94 15.53 2.20
CA VAL A 319 31.92 15.13 1.18
C VAL A 319 31.58 15.81 -0.13
N HIS A 320 32.56 16.43 -0.76
CA HIS A 320 32.47 16.98 -2.10
C HIS A 320 33.49 16.32 -3.01
N VAL A 321 33.04 15.88 -4.18
CA VAL A 321 33.86 15.19 -5.18
C VAL A 321 33.61 15.81 -6.53
N ARG A 322 34.68 16.01 -7.30
CA ARG A 322 34.64 16.39 -8.70
C ARG A 322 35.58 15.52 -9.53
N ASP A 323 35.11 15.09 -10.69
CA ASP A 323 35.90 14.35 -11.66
C ASP A 323 36.42 15.21 -12.80
N ARG A 324 37.32 14.63 -13.61
CA ARG A 324 37.98 15.32 -14.72
C ARG A 324 37.02 15.81 -15.79
N ASP A 325 35.88 15.15 -15.97
CA ASP A 325 34.88 15.54 -16.97
C ASP A 325 33.96 16.65 -16.44
N GLY A 326 34.21 17.15 -15.22
CA GLY A 326 33.47 18.23 -14.59
C GLY A 326 32.21 17.77 -13.86
N ARG A 327 31.99 16.46 -13.67
CA ARG A 327 30.87 15.97 -12.86
C ARG A 327 31.22 16.10 -11.40
N GLU A 328 30.33 16.71 -10.64
CA GLU A 328 30.51 16.94 -9.22
C GLU A 328 29.31 16.44 -8.41
N ARG A 329 29.58 16.02 -7.18
CA ARG A 329 28.54 15.64 -6.23
C ARG A 329 28.97 15.98 -4.82
N THR A 330 27.99 16.45 -4.05
CA THR A 330 28.14 16.70 -2.61
C THR A 330 27.17 15.79 -1.86
N VAL A 331 27.66 15.09 -0.85
CA VAL A 331 26.85 14.26 0.05
C VAL A 331 27.07 14.74 1.48
N THR A 332 25.98 14.93 2.20
CA THR A 332 26.00 15.29 3.63
C THR A 332 25.37 14.15 4.42
N GLN A 333 26.01 13.72 5.51
CA GLN A 333 25.42 12.77 6.44
C GLN A 333 25.73 13.13 7.90
N PRO A 334 24.78 12.89 8.82
CA PRO A 334 25.06 12.97 10.25
C PRO A 334 25.86 11.74 10.70
N PHE A 335 26.80 11.95 11.62
CA PHE A 335 27.52 10.88 12.33
C PHE A 335 27.56 11.16 13.83
N SER A 336 27.81 10.13 14.63
CA SER A 336 27.94 10.22 16.09
C SER A 336 28.89 9.13 16.56
N LEU A 337 29.64 9.42 17.63
CA LEU A 337 30.58 8.49 18.27
C LEU A 337 30.09 8.00 19.64
N ASP A 338 29.01 8.56 20.18
CA ASP A 338 28.37 8.23 21.47
C ASP A 338 27.01 7.51 21.33
N GLU A 339 26.67 7.06 20.12
CA GLU A 339 25.39 6.45 19.77
C GLU A 339 24.18 7.41 19.78
N SER A 340 24.40 8.72 19.95
CA SER A 340 23.41 9.75 19.68
C SER A 340 22.90 9.62 18.24
N ARG A 341 21.57 9.48 18.08
CA ARG A 341 20.99 9.14 16.77
C ARG A 341 19.74 9.94 16.45
N PRO A 342 19.57 10.32 15.18
CA PRO A 342 18.28 10.80 14.70
C PRO A 342 17.25 9.66 14.68
N SER A 343 15.98 10.00 14.49
CA SER A 343 14.90 9.02 14.37
C SER A 343 14.51 8.78 12.91
N PHE A 344 14.15 7.54 12.58
CA PHE A 344 13.55 7.22 11.28
C PHE A 344 12.21 7.94 11.11
N SER A 345 11.91 8.35 9.89
CA SER A 345 10.65 9.02 9.54
C SER A 345 9.43 8.15 9.87
N PHE A 346 8.31 8.79 10.17
CA PHE A 346 7.08 8.12 10.61
C PHE A 346 6.54 7.10 9.60
N TRP A 347 6.39 7.49 8.31
CA TRP A 347 5.75 6.64 7.30
C TRP A 347 6.51 5.34 7.00
N PRO A 348 7.83 5.34 6.74
CA PRO A 348 8.60 4.10 6.60
C PRO A 348 8.47 3.18 7.81
N ARG A 349 8.55 3.72 9.03
CA ARG A 349 8.39 2.94 10.26
C ARG A 349 6.99 2.33 10.34
N ALA A 350 5.95 3.12 10.10
CA ALA A 350 4.58 2.65 10.13
C ALA A 350 4.35 1.53 9.10
N LEU A 351 4.84 1.68 7.87
CA LEU A 351 4.65 0.70 6.80
C LEU A 351 5.46 -0.58 7.00
N LEU A 352 6.73 -0.47 7.40
CA LEU A 352 7.64 -1.62 7.54
C LEU A 352 7.52 -2.36 8.88
N MET A 353 7.08 -1.67 9.94
CA MET A 353 6.99 -2.27 11.28
C MET A 353 5.55 -2.66 11.68
N SER A 354 4.52 -2.14 11.01
CA SER A 354 3.14 -2.54 11.33
C SER A 354 2.82 -3.96 10.88
N ASN A 355 1.79 -4.53 11.50
CA ASN A 355 1.08 -5.69 10.96
C ASN A 355 -0.13 -5.16 10.19
N VAL A 356 0.09 -4.84 8.91
CA VAL A 356 -0.91 -4.22 8.04
C VAL A 356 -2.18 -5.08 7.97
N SER A 357 -2.03 -6.41 7.95
CA SER A 357 -3.15 -7.37 7.95
C SER A 357 -4.05 -7.21 9.18
N MET A 358 -3.46 -7.16 10.38
CA MET A 358 -4.22 -6.97 11.62
C MET A 358 -4.90 -5.59 11.67
N CYS A 359 -4.22 -4.55 11.17
CA CYS A 359 -4.79 -3.20 11.08
C CYS A 359 -6.06 -3.20 10.21
N PHE A 360 -5.99 -3.74 8.99
CA PHE A 360 -7.15 -3.79 8.11
C PHE A 360 -8.26 -4.72 8.61
N GLN A 361 -7.92 -5.83 9.28
CA GLN A 361 -8.91 -6.69 9.94
C GLN A 361 -9.72 -5.90 10.97
N PHE A 362 -9.05 -5.13 11.82
CA PHE A 362 -9.71 -4.29 12.83
C PHE A 362 -10.54 -3.17 12.19
N LEU A 363 -9.98 -2.46 11.21
CA LEU A 363 -10.70 -1.39 10.49
C LEU A 363 -11.93 -1.92 9.76
N PHE A 364 -11.83 -3.07 9.11
CA PHE A 364 -12.97 -3.73 8.46
C PHE A 364 -14.05 -4.10 9.48
N GLY A 365 -13.68 -4.71 10.61
CA GLY A 365 -14.60 -5.03 11.70
C GLY A 365 -15.33 -3.79 12.25
N ILE A 366 -14.61 -2.70 12.48
CA ILE A 366 -15.21 -1.41 12.90
C ILE A 366 -16.21 -0.92 11.86
N MET A 367 -15.87 -0.96 10.56
CA MET A 367 -16.78 -0.49 9.52
C MET A 367 -18.06 -1.33 9.45
N VAL A 368 -17.97 -2.65 9.63
CA VAL A 368 -19.15 -3.52 9.74
C VAL A 368 -19.99 -3.11 10.94
N CYS A 369 -19.39 -2.91 12.11
CA CYS A 369 -20.09 -2.43 13.30
C CYS A 369 -20.77 -1.08 13.07
N ILE A 370 -20.12 -0.12 12.42
CA ILE A 370 -20.68 1.21 12.08
C ILE A 370 -21.86 1.09 11.11
N CYS A 371 -21.84 0.12 10.19
CA CYS A 371 -22.94 -0.08 9.24
C CYS A 371 -24.13 -0.84 9.86
N VAL A 372 -23.91 -1.66 10.89
CA VAL A 372 -24.95 -2.54 11.46
C VAL A 372 -25.52 -1.98 12.76
N ILE A 373 -24.67 -1.72 13.76
CA ILE A 373 -25.10 -1.41 15.12
C ILE A 373 -25.96 -0.13 15.19
N PRO A 374 -25.56 1.02 14.61
CA PRO A 374 -26.38 2.23 14.66
C PRO A 374 -27.75 2.07 13.99
N LEU A 375 -27.81 1.32 12.88
CA LEU A 375 -29.08 1.08 12.17
C LEU A 375 -30.00 0.17 12.97
N CYS A 376 -29.48 -0.88 13.59
CA CYS A 376 -30.24 -1.76 14.48
C CYS A 376 -30.75 -1.02 15.73
N ILE A 377 -29.91 -0.20 16.36
CA ILE A 377 -30.31 0.65 17.49
C ILE A 377 -31.42 1.60 17.04
N LEU A 378 -31.27 2.24 15.88
CA LEU A 378 -32.29 3.16 15.36
C LEU A 378 -33.61 2.46 15.05
N ARG A 379 -33.55 1.21 14.55
CA ARG A 379 -34.73 0.37 14.34
C ARG A 379 -35.40 0.00 15.65
N TYR A 380 -34.63 -0.34 16.68
CA TYR A 380 -35.17 -0.63 18.01
C TYR A 380 -35.86 0.61 18.61
N ILE A 381 -35.19 1.77 18.55
CA ILE A 381 -35.78 3.05 18.98
C ILE A 381 -37.04 3.37 18.17
N HIS A 382 -37.06 3.09 16.87
CA HIS A 382 -38.25 3.27 16.03
C HIS A 382 -39.47 2.53 16.60
N HIS A 383 -39.31 1.26 16.96
CA HIS A 383 -40.39 0.47 17.56
C HIS A 383 -40.81 1.00 18.93
N LEU A 384 -39.86 1.38 19.80
CA LEU A 384 -40.19 1.96 21.11
C LEU A 384 -40.98 3.28 21.02
N VAL A 385 -40.64 4.13 20.05
CA VAL A 385 -41.35 5.38 19.81
C VAL A 385 -42.75 5.13 19.24
N LEU A 386 -42.91 4.15 18.35
CA LEU A 386 -44.24 3.73 17.85
C LEU A 386 -45.14 3.21 18.97
N GLU A 387 -44.58 2.40 19.88
CA GLU A 387 -45.26 1.89 21.07
C GLU A 387 -45.46 2.94 22.17
N ARG A 388 -45.04 4.19 21.94
CA ARG A 388 -45.09 5.31 22.91
C ARG A 388 -44.33 5.05 24.21
N ARG A 389 -43.39 4.10 24.20
CA ARG A 389 -42.50 3.78 25.34
C ARG A 389 -41.31 4.73 25.45
N MET A 390 -41.02 5.49 24.40
CA MET A 390 -39.93 6.45 24.35
C MET A 390 -40.33 7.71 23.58
N VAL A 391 -39.83 8.86 24.02
CA VAL A 391 -39.96 10.12 23.27
C VAL A 391 -38.89 10.18 22.19
N ARG A 392 -39.26 10.69 21.00
CA ARG A 392 -38.34 10.86 19.89
C ARG A 392 -37.08 11.64 20.32
N PRO A 393 -35.87 11.04 20.23
CA PRO A 393 -34.62 11.71 20.58
C PRO A 393 -34.34 12.84 19.58
N ARG A 394 -33.81 13.94 20.11
CA ARG A 394 -33.36 15.10 19.33
C ARG A 394 -31.91 15.38 19.67
N LEU A 395 -31.08 15.49 18.64
CA LEU A 395 -29.68 15.88 18.77
C LEU A 395 -29.58 17.41 18.83
N LYS A 396 -28.51 17.92 19.44
CA LYS A 396 -28.28 19.37 19.55
C LYS A 396 -28.02 20.03 18.19
N TRP A 397 -27.40 19.31 17.26
CA TRP A 397 -26.93 19.84 15.98
C TRP A 397 -27.94 19.57 14.84
N SER A 398 -28.30 20.61 14.09
CA SER A 398 -29.28 20.54 12.99
C SER A 398 -28.90 19.54 11.88
N ILE A 399 -27.61 19.48 11.53
CA ILE A 399 -27.10 18.53 10.53
C ILE A 399 -27.26 17.09 11.03
N CYS A 400 -26.88 16.83 12.28
CA CYS A 400 -27.02 15.50 12.89
C CYS A 400 -28.49 15.06 12.99
N ASN A 401 -29.40 15.98 13.30
CA ASN A 401 -30.84 15.69 13.26
C ASN A 401 -31.34 15.35 11.85
N THR A 402 -30.77 16.00 10.82
CA THR A 402 -31.12 15.73 9.43
C THR A 402 -30.63 14.35 9.00
N ILE A 403 -29.40 13.99 9.35
CA ILE A 403 -28.83 12.65 9.09
C ILE A 403 -29.63 11.59 9.85
N LEU A 404 -29.91 11.82 11.14
CA LEU A 404 -30.71 10.94 11.98
C LEU A 404 -32.08 10.69 11.35
N ARG A 405 -32.79 11.74 10.90
CA ARG A 405 -34.09 11.58 10.22
C ARG A 405 -33.97 10.69 8.98
N LYS A 406 -33.02 10.98 8.09
CA LYS A 406 -32.84 10.23 6.85
C LYS A 406 -32.63 8.74 7.12
N LEU A 407 -31.72 8.43 8.04
CA LEU A 407 -31.45 7.06 8.46
C LEU A 407 -32.68 6.44 9.14
N TRP A 408 -33.43 7.20 9.96
CA TRP A 408 -34.61 6.71 10.65
C TRP A 408 -35.71 6.30 9.67
N VAL A 409 -36.04 7.18 8.72
CA VAL A 409 -37.03 6.89 7.68
C VAL A 409 -36.62 5.64 6.89
N MET A 410 -35.34 5.50 6.55
CA MET A 410 -34.83 4.31 5.88
C MET A 410 -35.01 3.04 6.72
N VAL A 411 -34.58 3.05 7.99
CA VAL A 411 -34.68 1.84 8.82
C VAL A 411 -36.11 1.47 9.12
N SER A 412 -37.10 2.37 8.98
CA SER A 412 -38.52 2.02 9.14
C SER A 412 -39.10 1.13 8.04
N VAL A 413 -38.41 1.02 6.89
CA VAL A 413 -38.87 0.24 5.73
C VAL A 413 -38.12 -1.08 5.66
N ASP A 414 -38.81 -2.19 5.94
CA ASP A 414 -38.21 -3.55 6.00
C ASP A 414 -37.49 -3.94 4.70
N ARG A 415 -38.08 -3.56 3.56
CA ARG A 415 -37.53 -3.83 2.22
C ARG A 415 -36.17 -3.17 1.98
N LEU A 416 -35.88 -2.07 2.68
CA LEU A 416 -34.59 -1.38 2.61
C LEU A 416 -33.65 -1.81 3.74
N PHE A 417 -34.17 -1.93 4.96
CA PHE A 417 -33.39 -2.25 6.15
C PHE A 417 -32.72 -3.62 6.05
N TRP A 418 -33.48 -4.69 5.77
CA TRP A 418 -32.94 -6.05 5.81
C TRP A 418 -31.85 -6.30 4.77
N PRO A 419 -32.02 -5.93 3.48
CA PRO A 419 -30.95 -6.13 2.51
C PRO A 419 -29.67 -5.35 2.85
N LEU A 420 -29.77 -4.13 3.40
CA LEU A 420 -28.60 -3.34 3.80
C LEU A 420 -27.83 -4.00 4.97
N ILE A 421 -28.55 -4.48 5.99
CA ILE A 421 -27.96 -5.17 7.14
C ILE A 421 -27.37 -6.52 6.74
N LEU A 422 -28.14 -7.34 6.00
CA LEU A 422 -27.72 -8.66 5.56
C LEU A 422 -26.50 -8.56 4.65
N THR A 423 -26.42 -7.57 3.76
CA THR A 423 -25.23 -7.34 2.93
C THR A 423 -24.02 -7.01 3.80
N ALA A 424 -24.15 -6.12 4.78
CA ALA A 424 -23.05 -5.77 5.67
C ALA A 424 -22.55 -6.95 6.54
N ILE A 425 -23.46 -7.81 7.01
CA ILE A 425 -23.15 -9.03 7.78
C ILE A 425 -22.61 -10.15 6.88
N TYR A 426 -23.06 -10.22 5.62
CA TYR A 426 -22.58 -11.20 4.67
C TYR A 426 -21.10 -11.00 4.36
N LEU A 427 -20.62 -9.75 4.28
CA LEU A 427 -19.21 -9.48 3.94
C LEU A 427 -18.19 -10.15 4.88
N PRO A 428 -18.32 -10.17 6.22
CA PRO A 428 -17.39 -10.93 7.05
C PRO A 428 -17.58 -12.45 7.01
N LEU A 429 -18.78 -12.96 6.68
CA LEU A 429 -19.15 -14.37 6.84
C LEU A 429 -19.12 -15.19 5.54
N GLY A 430 -19.68 -14.62 4.48
CA GLY A 430 -19.96 -15.32 3.23
C GLY A 430 -18.79 -15.30 2.24
N PRO A 431 -18.86 -16.15 1.20
CA PRO A 431 -17.89 -16.12 0.11
C PRO A 431 -18.05 -14.82 -0.69
N TRP A 432 -16.94 -14.14 -0.93
CA TRP A 432 -16.91 -12.92 -1.72
C TRP A 432 -17.04 -13.19 -3.21
N PHE A 433 -16.42 -14.29 -3.64
CA PHE A 433 -16.61 -14.85 -4.97
C PHE A 433 -16.09 -16.28 -5.09
N VAL A 434 -16.52 -16.94 -6.16
CA VAL A 434 -15.96 -18.21 -6.65
C VAL A 434 -15.40 -17.99 -8.04
N GLY A 435 -14.14 -18.33 -8.25
CA GLY A 435 -13.43 -17.97 -9.48
C GLY A 435 -12.17 -18.79 -9.70
N GLU A 436 -11.55 -18.60 -10.86
CA GLU A 436 -10.22 -19.15 -11.13
C GLU A 436 -9.17 -18.25 -10.45
N VAL A 437 -8.89 -18.54 -9.18
CA VAL A 437 -8.00 -17.73 -8.33
C VAL A 437 -6.53 -17.95 -8.67
N ILE A 438 -6.19 -19.16 -9.09
CA ILE A 438 -4.86 -19.56 -9.57
C ILE A 438 -5.07 -20.21 -10.93
N GLU A 439 -4.11 -20.08 -11.85
CA GLU A 439 -4.16 -20.71 -13.19
C GLU A 439 -4.64 -22.17 -13.10
N ASP A 440 -5.70 -22.48 -13.83
CA ASP A 440 -6.39 -23.78 -13.89
C ASP A 440 -7.01 -24.30 -12.58
N HIS A 441 -7.10 -23.47 -11.54
CA HIS A 441 -7.66 -23.87 -10.24
C HIS A 441 -8.77 -22.94 -9.75
N ILE A 442 -9.93 -23.55 -9.50
CA ILE A 442 -11.08 -22.89 -8.90
C ILE A 442 -10.85 -22.72 -7.40
N GLY A 443 -11.13 -21.52 -6.89
CA GLY A 443 -11.07 -21.20 -5.48
C GLY A 443 -12.29 -20.41 -5.01
N VAL A 444 -12.50 -20.45 -3.69
CA VAL A 444 -13.53 -19.68 -2.98
C VAL A 444 -12.84 -18.71 -2.04
N VAL A 445 -13.13 -17.42 -2.18
CA VAL A 445 -12.49 -16.36 -1.41
C VAL A 445 -13.44 -15.80 -0.37
N PHE A 446 -12.96 -15.64 0.85
CA PHE A 446 -13.65 -15.03 1.99
C PHE A 446 -12.85 -13.82 2.51
N ALA A 447 -13.45 -13.03 3.40
CA ALA A 447 -12.74 -11.97 4.11
C ALA A 447 -11.53 -12.49 4.90
N TRP A 448 -11.63 -13.70 5.46
CA TRP A 448 -10.65 -14.30 6.36
C TRP A 448 -9.68 -15.27 5.66
N GLY A 449 -9.89 -15.60 4.38
CA GLY A 449 -8.98 -16.47 3.64
C GLY A 449 -9.54 -17.02 2.35
N THR A 450 -8.71 -17.76 1.63
CA THR A 450 -9.05 -18.37 0.34
C THR A 450 -8.83 -19.87 0.40
N PHE A 451 -9.81 -20.63 -0.08
CA PHE A 451 -9.66 -22.07 -0.30
C PHE A 451 -9.44 -22.33 -1.78
N VAL A 452 -8.35 -23.00 -2.11
CA VAL A 452 -7.99 -23.36 -3.48
C VAL A 452 -7.19 -24.65 -3.45
N ASN A 453 -7.53 -25.60 -4.33
CA ASN A 453 -6.82 -26.88 -4.45
C ASN A 453 -6.54 -27.60 -3.11
N ARG A 454 -7.57 -27.77 -2.27
CA ARG A 454 -7.50 -28.38 -0.92
C ARG A 454 -6.56 -27.67 0.07
N SER A 455 -6.10 -26.47 -0.26
CA SER A 455 -5.21 -25.66 0.56
C SER A 455 -5.91 -24.39 1.03
N TYR A 456 -5.58 -23.98 2.25
CA TYR A 456 -6.08 -22.74 2.86
C TYR A 456 -4.99 -21.67 2.81
N LEU A 457 -5.32 -20.53 2.22
CA LEU A 457 -4.49 -19.34 2.19
C LEU A 457 -5.11 -18.31 3.17
N PRO A 458 -4.48 -18.02 4.32
CA PRO A 458 -5.00 -17.02 5.25
C PRO A 458 -5.18 -15.65 4.60
N GLY A 459 -6.30 -15.01 4.93
CA GLY A 459 -6.68 -13.71 4.40
C GLY A 459 -5.97 -12.58 5.13
N SER A 460 -5.01 -11.95 4.46
CA SER A 460 -4.35 -10.73 4.94
C SER A 460 -4.96 -9.49 4.29
N LEU A 461 -4.81 -9.35 2.98
CA LEU A 461 -5.32 -8.19 2.23
C LEU A 461 -6.78 -8.29 1.82
N THR A 462 -7.40 -9.46 1.95
CA THR A 462 -8.85 -9.60 1.81
C THR A 462 -9.54 -8.59 2.73
N TYR A 463 -9.09 -8.42 3.99
CA TYR A 463 -9.62 -7.38 4.87
C TYR A 463 -9.44 -5.95 4.36
N ALA A 464 -8.32 -5.63 3.69
CA ALA A 464 -8.13 -4.32 3.07
C ALA A 464 -9.16 -4.09 1.96
N TYR A 465 -9.40 -5.10 1.11
CA TYR A 465 -10.45 -5.08 0.10
C TYR A 465 -11.85 -4.88 0.70
N GLY A 466 -12.14 -5.57 1.80
CA GLY A 466 -13.38 -5.44 2.53
C GLY A 466 -13.55 -4.04 3.09
N PHE A 467 -12.51 -3.50 3.73
CA PHE A 467 -12.50 -2.13 4.23
C PHE A 467 -12.79 -1.11 3.13
N PHE A 468 -12.12 -1.20 1.98
CA PHE A 468 -12.39 -0.31 0.85
C PHE A 468 -13.80 -0.52 0.25
N GLN A 469 -14.29 -1.76 0.18
CA GLN A 469 -15.70 -2.02 -0.21
C GLN A 469 -16.67 -1.32 0.74
N MET A 470 -16.38 -1.31 2.04
CA MET A 470 -17.23 -0.62 3.02
C MET A 470 -17.21 0.90 2.83
N VAL A 471 -16.03 1.50 2.65
CA VAL A 471 -15.86 2.95 2.52
C VAL A 471 -16.36 3.50 1.18
N VAL A 472 -16.09 2.79 0.08
CA VAL A 472 -16.38 3.27 -1.29
C VAL A 472 -17.80 2.92 -1.72
N PHE A 473 -18.37 1.82 -1.22
CA PHE A 473 -19.68 1.34 -1.65
C PHE A 473 -20.70 1.27 -0.51
N GLN A 474 -20.44 0.49 0.55
CA GLN A 474 -21.48 0.18 1.55
C GLN A 474 -21.97 1.43 2.32
N VAL A 475 -21.05 2.21 2.88
CA VAL A 475 -21.37 3.44 3.64
C VAL A 475 -22.03 4.48 2.73
N PRO A 476 -21.48 4.80 1.53
CA PRO A 476 -22.14 5.69 0.59
C PRO A 476 -23.53 5.21 0.16
N LEU A 477 -23.72 3.91 -0.07
CA LEU A 477 -25.01 3.34 -0.46
C LEU A 477 -26.07 3.55 0.63
N ILE A 478 -25.75 3.28 1.90
CA ILE A 478 -26.65 3.52 3.04
C ILE A 478 -27.05 5.00 3.09
N MET A 479 -26.08 5.90 2.95
CA MET A 479 -26.33 7.35 2.99
C MET A 479 -27.15 7.84 1.78
N ALA A 480 -26.90 7.31 0.59
CA ALA A 480 -27.60 7.71 -0.61
C ALA A 480 -29.02 7.14 -0.68
N VAL A 481 -29.22 5.88 -0.30
CA VAL A 481 -30.56 5.26 -0.18
C VAL A 481 -31.38 5.97 0.89
N SER A 482 -30.80 6.25 2.06
CA SER A 482 -31.48 6.98 3.13
C SER A 482 -31.85 8.41 2.73
N HIS A 483 -31.01 9.07 1.92
CA HIS A 483 -31.36 10.36 1.35
C HIS A 483 -32.50 10.26 0.34
N CYS A 484 -32.48 9.25 -0.55
CA CYS A 484 -33.50 9.06 -1.57
C CYS A 484 -34.88 8.80 -0.96
N ILE A 485 -34.97 7.91 0.05
CA ILE A 485 -36.24 7.60 0.71
C ILE A 485 -36.76 8.77 1.55
N ASP A 486 -35.89 9.58 2.18
CA ASP A 486 -36.30 10.82 2.89
C ASP A 486 -36.89 11.86 1.93
N LEU A 487 -36.30 12.03 0.74
CA LEU A 487 -36.87 12.89 -0.30
C LEU A 487 -38.22 12.37 -0.78
N ARG A 488 -38.36 11.05 -0.96
CA ARG A 488 -39.63 10.42 -1.33
C ARG A 488 -40.68 10.62 -0.23
N PHE A 489 -40.32 10.43 1.04
CA PHE A 489 -41.17 10.69 2.19
C PHE A 489 -41.67 12.15 2.21
N ARG A 490 -40.76 13.12 2.06
CA ARG A 490 -41.11 14.55 1.98
C ARG A 490 -42.08 14.84 0.83
N SER A 491 -41.84 14.25 -0.35
CA SER A 491 -42.70 14.44 -1.52
C SER A 491 -44.12 13.92 -1.32
N LEU A 492 -44.31 12.88 -0.50
CA LEU A 492 -45.61 12.25 -0.28
C LEU A 492 -46.41 12.87 0.87
N TYR A 493 -45.72 13.46 1.86
CA TYR A 493 -46.33 13.83 3.14
C TYR A 493 -46.14 15.30 3.56
N ILE A 494 -45.15 16.02 3.02
CA ILE A 494 -44.83 17.39 3.47
C ILE A 494 -45.02 18.41 2.36
N SER A 495 -44.38 18.20 1.21
CA SER A 495 -44.50 19.11 0.07
C SER A 495 -44.33 18.33 -1.23
N PRO A 496 -45.34 18.31 -2.12
CA PRO A 496 -45.30 17.54 -3.37
C PRO A 496 -44.39 18.15 -4.45
N ILE A 497 -43.87 19.36 -4.24
CA ILE A 497 -43.06 20.06 -5.24
C ILE A 497 -41.62 19.56 -5.17
N CYS A 498 -41.22 18.75 -6.15
CA CYS A 498 -39.82 18.39 -6.38
C CYS A 498 -39.33 19.18 -7.59
N SER A 499 -38.41 20.13 -7.38
CA SER A 499 -37.79 20.83 -8.52
C SER A 499 -36.91 19.86 -9.31
N PHE A 500 -36.78 20.07 -10.62
CA PHE A 500 -35.93 19.22 -11.47
C PHE A 500 -34.49 19.06 -10.94
N PRO A 501 -33.81 20.10 -10.39
CA PRO A 501 -32.50 19.94 -9.76
C PRO A 501 -32.51 19.02 -8.53
N GLN A 502 -33.57 19.04 -7.71
CA GLN A 502 -33.71 18.14 -6.56
C GLN A 502 -33.95 16.69 -6.98
N TYR A 503 -34.71 16.48 -8.07
CA TYR A 503 -34.88 15.18 -8.69
C TYR A 503 -33.55 14.64 -9.24
N LEU A 504 -32.76 15.47 -9.92
CA LEU A 504 -31.45 15.09 -10.45
C LEU A 504 -30.46 14.76 -9.32
N TRP A 505 -30.40 15.60 -8.28
CA TRP A 505 -29.55 15.39 -7.10
C TRP A 505 -29.92 14.12 -6.33
N ARG A 506 -31.20 13.75 -6.31
CA ARG A 506 -31.68 12.48 -5.71
C ARG A 506 -31.04 11.25 -6.35
N HIS A 507 -30.73 11.31 -7.64
CA HIS A 507 -30.31 10.15 -8.42
C HIS A 507 -28.81 10.15 -8.74
N ILE A 508 -28.16 11.31 -8.82
CA ILE A 508 -26.75 11.41 -9.21
C ILE A 508 -25.81 10.69 -8.24
N CYS A 509 -26.02 10.79 -6.93
CA CYS A 509 -25.18 10.13 -5.94
C CYS A 509 -25.27 8.60 -6.05
N LEU A 510 -26.47 8.06 -6.23
CA LEU A 510 -26.68 6.61 -6.43
C LEU A 510 -26.07 6.16 -7.76
N LEU A 511 -26.23 6.94 -8.84
CA LEU A 511 -25.61 6.64 -10.12
C LEU A 511 -24.08 6.55 -10.02
N ILE A 512 -23.43 7.48 -9.32
CA ILE A 512 -21.98 7.47 -9.11
C ILE A 512 -21.55 6.22 -8.35
N ILE A 513 -22.25 5.86 -7.27
CA ILE A 513 -21.94 4.68 -6.44
C ILE A 513 -22.14 3.37 -7.21
N ILE A 514 -23.21 3.25 -8.00
CA ILE A 514 -23.43 2.07 -8.82
C ILE A 514 -22.40 2.00 -9.95
N THR A 515 -22.08 3.12 -10.59
CA THR A 515 -21.07 3.16 -11.66
C THR A 515 -19.69 2.76 -11.12
N SER A 516 -19.29 3.25 -9.94
CA SER A 516 -18.01 2.86 -9.33
C SER A 516 -17.96 1.36 -9.00
N GLN A 517 -19.08 0.78 -8.57
CA GLN A 517 -19.20 -0.65 -8.32
C GLN A 517 -19.16 -1.48 -9.61
N MET A 518 -19.78 -1.00 -10.69
CA MET A 518 -19.72 -1.65 -12.00
C MET A 518 -18.31 -1.62 -12.60
N ILE A 519 -17.60 -0.49 -12.48
CA ILE A 519 -16.18 -0.39 -12.86
C ILE A 519 -15.35 -1.38 -12.03
N SER A 520 -15.59 -1.47 -10.73
CA SER A 520 -14.90 -2.43 -9.86
C SER A 520 -15.19 -3.88 -10.26
N ALA A 521 -16.44 -4.20 -10.63
CA ALA A 521 -16.84 -5.52 -11.13
C ALA A 521 -16.18 -5.84 -12.49
N TYR A 522 -16.03 -4.86 -13.38
CA TYR A 522 -15.33 -5.03 -14.65
C TYR A 522 -13.85 -5.38 -14.43
N PHE A 523 -13.15 -4.66 -13.56
CA PHE A 523 -11.76 -5.02 -13.23
C PHE A 523 -11.67 -6.39 -12.55
N PHE A 524 -12.68 -6.74 -11.75
CA PHE A 524 -12.76 -8.06 -11.12
C PHE A 524 -12.90 -9.18 -12.15
N TRP A 525 -13.72 -8.97 -13.17
CA TRP A 525 -13.87 -9.86 -14.32
C TRP A 525 -12.55 -10.00 -15.11
N LEU A 526 -11.84 -8.91 -15.35
CA LEU A 526 -10.52 -8.96 -16.01
C LEU A 526 -9.49 -9.78 -15.22
N ALA A 527 -9.61 -9.83 -13.89
CA ALA A 527 -8.69 -10.56 -13.02
C ALA A 527 -9.07 -12.04 -12.86
N TYR A 528 -10.37 -12.36 -12.72
CA TYR A 528 -10.84 -13.69 -12.29
C TYR A 528 -11.79 -14.40 -13.26
N GLY A 529 -12.07 -13.78 -14.40
CA GLY A 529 -12.89 -14.35 -15.46
C GLY A 529 -14.40 -14.26 -15.20
N THR A 530 -15.17 -14.88 -16.09
CA THR A 530 -16.63 -14.83 -16.13
C THR A 530 -17.28 -15.49 -14.91
N MET A 531 -16.70 -16.58 -14.41
CA MET A 531 -17.24 -17.28 -13.23
C MET A 531 -17.26 -16.37 -12.01
N ALA A 532 -16.18 -15.61 -11.77
CA ALA A 532 -16.11 -14.66 -10.65
C ALA A 532 -17.05 -13.46 -10.81
N LEU A 533 -17.38 -13.08 -12.05
CA LEU A 533 -18.38 -12.05 -12.31
C LEU A 533 -19.79 -12.55 -11.96
N LEU A 534 -20.13 -13.80 -12.30
CA LEU A 534 -21.44 -14.39 -12.02
C LEU A 534 -21.60 -14.78 -10.54
N LEU A 535 -20.60 -15.46 -9.99
CA LEU A 535 -20.52 -15.91 -8.61
C LEU A 535 -19.71 -14.90 -7.77
N GLY A 536 -20.00 -13.61 -7.92
CA GLY A 536 -19.29 -12.52 -7.24
C GLY A 536 -20.17 -11.69 -6.31
N PRO A 537 -20.63 -12.22 -5.16
CA PRO A 537 -21.43 -11.49 -4.18
C PRO A 537 -20.88 -10.11 -3.80
N LEU A 538 -19.55 -10.01 -3.62
CA LEU A 538 -18.87 -8.78 -3.24
C LEU A 538 -19.04 -7.66 -4.27
N ARG A 539 -19.09 -7.99 -5.56
CA ARG A 539 -19.06 -7.02 -6.65
C ARG A 539 -20.40 -6.94 -7.36
N THR A 540 -20.71 -7.95 -8.15
CA THR A 540 -21.87 -7.99 -9.05
C THR A 540 -23.18 -8.03 -8.28
N TRP A 541 -23.31 -8.89 -7.28
CA TRP A 541 -24.58 -8.98 -6.53
C TRP A 541 -24.79 -7.72 -5.69
N SER A 542 -23.72 -7.15 -5.12
CA SER A 542 -23.79 -5.86 -4.43
C SER A 542 -24.28 -4.73 -5.35
N ALA A 543 -23.87 -4.70 -6.62
CA ALA A 543 -24.40 -3.74 -7.60
C ALA A 543 -25.90 -3.97 -7.88
N ILE A 544 -26.32 -5.23 -8.05
CA ILE A 544 -27.73 -5.59 -8.24
C ILE A 544 -28.57 -5.19 -7.03
N VAL A 545 -28.11 -5.51 -5.81
CA VAL A 545 -28.77 -5.11 -4.56
C VAL A 545 -28.86 -3.58 -4.47
N GLY A 546 -27.80 -2.86 -4.81
CA GLY A 546 -27.81 -1.40 -4.88
C GLY A 546 -28.86 -0.84 -5.86
N LEU A 547 -28.99 -1.43 -7.05
CA LEU A 547 -30.02 -1.06 -8.03
C LEU A 547 -31.44 -1.34 -7.52
N VAL A 548 -31.66 -2.50 -6.89
CA VAL A 548 -32.96 -2.87 -6.30
C VAL A 548 -33.32 -1.92 -5.16
N LEU A 549 -32.39 -1.63 -4.26
CA LEU A 549 -32.59 -0.69 -3.15
C LEU A 549 -32.88 0.72 -3.64
N TRP A 550 -32.18 1.17 -4.69
CA TRP A 550 -32.47 2.43 -5.35
C TRP A 550 -33.90 2.44 -5.91
N TYR A 551 -34.28 1.43 -6.71
CA TYR A 551 -35.63 1.35 -7.27
C TYR A 551 -36.70 1.39 -6.18
N GLN A 552 -36.54 0.60 -5.12
CA GLN A 552 -37.48 0.55 -4.00
C GLN A 552 -37.57 1.89 -3.25
N ALA A 553 -36.44 2.56 -3.03
CA ALA A 553 -36.42 3.87 -2.37
C ALA A 553 -37.07 4.97 -3.21
N ALA A 554 -36.90 4.92 -4.53
CA ALA A 554 -37.47 5.91 -5.45
C ALA A 554 -38.98 5.72 -5.67
N THR A 555 -39.46 4.47 -5.65
CA THR A 555 -40.86 4.11 -5.95
C THR A 555 -41.71 3.85 -4.70
N ALA A 556 -41.16 4.00 -3.50
CA ALA A 556 -41.90 3.76 -2.25
C ALA A 556 -43.26 4.47 -2.20
N HIS A 557 -44.29 3.74 -1.80
CA HIS A 557 -45.67 4.21 -1.65
C HIS A 557 -45.97 4.63 -0.20
N LYS A 558 -47.03 5.41 0.01
CA LYS A 558 -47.45 5.92 1.34
C LYS A 558 -47.53 4.80 2.40
N ASN A 559 -48.11 3.64 2.06
CA ASN A 559 -48.30 2.53 3.01
C ASN A 559 -46.99 2.05 3.66
N LEU A 560 -45.90 1.96 2.88
CA LEU A 560 -44.58 1.53 3.37
C LEU A 560 -43.94 2.55 4.33
N LEU A 561 -44.38 3.81 4.27
CA LEU A 561 -43.83 4.92 5.03
C LEU A 561 -44.71 5.36 6.21
N ARG A 562 -45.85 4.69 6.44
CA ARG A 562 -46.79 5.01 7.52
C ARG A 562 -46.13 5.01 8.90
N GLY A 563 -45.24 4.04 9.18
CA GLY A 563 -44.51 3.98 10.45
C GLY A 563 -43.63 5.21 10.69
N ALA A 564 -42.91 5.67 9.67
CA ALA A 564 -42.17 6.93 9.75
C ALA A 564 -43.11 8.14 9.83
N ALA A 565 -44.21 8.14 9.09
CA ALA A 565 -45.19 9.23 9.04
C ALA A 565 -45.76 9.54 10.43
N GLN A 566 -46.13 8.51 11.20
CA GLN A 566 -46.65 8.64 12.56
C GLN A 566 -45.68 9.35 13.53
N ILE A 567 -44.37 9.30 13.27
CA ILE A 567 -43.34 9.90 14.14
C ILE A 567 -42.93 11.29 13.65
N TRP A 568 -42.89 11.50 12.33
CA TRP A 568 -42.27 12.67 11.71
C TRP A 568 -43.25 13.72 11.22
N ILE A 569 -44.54 13.39 11.11
CA ILE A 569 -45.60 14.32 10.70
C ILE A 569 -46.33 14.86 11.95
N PRO A 570 -46.58 16.17 12.05
CA PRO A 570 -47.40 16.76 13.11
C PRO A 570 -48.86 16.22 13.09
N ARG A 571 -49.46 16.03 14.26
CA ARG A 571 -50.81 15.46 14.47
C ARG A 571 -51.95 16.17 13.71
N GLN A 572 -51.78 17.44 13.36
CA GLN A 572 -52.76 18.21 12.56
C GLN A 572 -52.74 17.80 11.08
N GLN A 573 -51.58 17.48 10.50
CA GLN A 573 -51.44 17.07 9.10
C GLN A 573 -51.77 15.58 8.88
N SER A 574 -51.73 14.75 9.92
CA SER A 574 -52.13 13.34 9.81
C SER A 574 -53.64 13.18 9.64
N LEU A 575 -54.45 14.06 10.25
CA LEU A 575 -55.91 14.06 10.14
C LEU A 575 -56.36 14.49 8.73
N GLU A 576 -55.77 15.55 8.17
CA GLU A 576 -56.03 15.99 6.79
C GLU A 576 -55.58 14.95 5.74
N ALA A 577 -54.55 14.16 6.03
CA ALA A 577 -54.08 13.09 5.15
C ALA A 577 -54.98 11.84 5.17
N GLU A 578 -55.58 11.52 6.32
CA GLU A 578 -56.58 10.44 6.46
C GLU A 578 -57.92 10.84 5.84
N GLU A 579 -58.35 12.10 5.99
CA GLU A 579 -59.58 12.63 5.41
C GLU A 579 -59.53 12.69 3.86
N ASN A 580 -58.36 12.98 3.29
CA ASN A 580 -58.13 12.94 1.83
C ASN A 580 -58.05 11.52 1.24
N ASP A 581 -57.70 10.50 2.03
CA ASP A 581 -57.68 9.09 1.59
C ASP A 581 -59.08 8.47 1.71
N PHE A 582 -59.86 8.87 2.72
CA PHE A 582 -61.26 8.51 2.89
C PHE A 582 -62.15 9.09 1.78
N THR A 583 -61.97 10.37 1.42
CA THR A 583 -62.72 11.01 0.34
C THR A 583 -62.39 10.44 -1.05
N LYS A 584 -61.16 9.97 -1.28
CA LYS A 584 -60.79 9.27 -2.53
C LYS A 584 -61.36 7.86 -2.65
N ASN A 585 -61.53 7.13 -1.54
CA ASN A 585 -62.16 5.81 -1.55
C ASN A 585 -63.69 5.89 -1.53
N ALA A 586 -64.28 6.94 -0.96
CA ALA A 586 -65.72 7.19 -1.01
C ALA A 586 -66.18 7.61 -2.42
N GLY A 587 -65.37 8.42 -3.13
CA GLY A 587 -65.69 8.87 -4.49
C GLY A 587 -65.63 7.80 -5.59
N SER A 588 -65.33 6.53 -5.28
CA SER A 588 -65.40 5.41 -6.23
C SER A 588 -66.63 4.52 -6.04
N VAL A 589 -67.52 4.82 -5.10
CA VAL A 589 -68.72 4.03 -4.81
C VAL A 589 -70.00 4.69 -5.35
N ASP A 590 -69.99 5.99 -5.63
CA ASP A 590 -71.19 6.75 -6.03
C ASP A 590 -71.45 6.82 -7.55
N ASP A 591 -70.61 6.21 -8.39
CA ASP A 591 -70.72 6.28 -9.86
C ASP A 591 -71.46 5.08 -10.52
N VAL A 592 -72.19 4.26 -9.75
CA VAL A 592 -72.91 3.06 -10.27
C VAL A 592 -74.45 3.17 -10.18
N THR A 593 -75.02 4.27 -9.70
CA THR A 593 -76.50 4.37 -9.53
C THR A 593 -77.14 5.61 -10.14
N GLN A 594 -76.76 6.00 -11.37
CA GLN A 594 -77.57 6.87 -12.23
C GLN A 594 -77.56 6.40 -13.69
N SER A 595 -78.13 5.22 -13.96
CA SER A 595 -78.58 4.86 -15.31
C SER A 595 -79.75 3.86 -15.28
N SER A 596 -80.88 4.23 -14.69
CA SER A 596 -82.18 3.61 -14.98
C SER A 596 -83.30 4.34 -14.24
N LEU A 597 -83.94 5.30 -14.93
CA LEU A 597 -85.40 5.50 -15.01
C LEU A 597 -85.70 6.72 -15.88
#